data_AF-A0A8J5L554-F1
#
_entry.id   AF-A0A8J5L554-F1
#
_cell.length_a   1.000
_cell.length_b   1.000
_cell.length_c   1.000
_cell.angle_alpha   90.00
_cell.angle_beta   90.00
_cell.angle_gamma   90.00
#
_symmetry.space_group_name_H-M   'P 1'
#
loop_
_entity.id
_entity.type
_entity.pdbx_description
1 polymer ?
#
loop_
_entity_poly.entity_id
_entity_poly.type
_entity_poly.pdbx_seq_one_letter_code
_entity_poly.pdbx_strand_id
1 'polypeptide(L)'
;MMAVCLWNGRSKNHVEELLQVGASPRSVEDQSVLNFARVLESDGSLAVNLGFKERRQAEAARIREKYPDRIPVIVEKAERSDIPDIDKKKYLVPADLTVGQFVYVVRKRIKLSAEKAIFIFVKNSLPPTAAMMSAIYEENKDEDGFLYMTYSGENTFGSL
;
A
#
# COMPACT_ATOMS: atom_id res chain seq x y z
N MET A 1 42.09 -25.27 8.45
CA MET A 1 43.32 -24.64 7.93
C MET A 1 43.02 -23.16 7.76
N MET A 2 43.78 -22.30 8.43
CA MET A 2 43.53 -20.86 8.51
C MET A 2 43.80 -20.15 7.18
N ALA A 3 43.05 -19.08 6.90
CA ALA A 3 43.52 -17.98 6.06
C ALA A 3 43.01 -16.66 6.66
N VAL A 4 43.84 -16.08 7.52
CA VAL A 4 43.76 -14.68 7.94
C VAL A 4 44.36 -13.85 6.81
N CYS A 5 43.57 -12.97 6.20
CA CYS A 5 44.09 -11.87 5.39
C CYS A 5 43.81 -10.57 6.14
N LEU A 6 44.82 -10.10 6.87
CA LEU A 6 44.93 -8.71 7.31
C LEU A 6 45.27 -7.87 6.06
N TRP A 7 44.38 -6.95 5.68
CA TRP A 7 44.76 -5.82 4.83
C TRP A 7 44.30 -4.50 5.43
N ASN A 8 45.22 -3.56 5.35
CA ASN A 8 45.28 -2.27 6.03
C ASN A 8 44.25 -1.28 5.49
N GLY A 9 43.84 -0.36 6.37
CA GLY A 9 42.73 0.54 6.14
C GLY A 9 42.91 1.55 5.00
N ARG A 10 41.79 1.91 4.38
CA ARG A 10 41.44 3.27 3.95
C ARG A 10 39.95 3.29 3.59
N SER A 11 39.25 4.29 4.13
CA SER A 11 37.84 4.65 3.90
C SER A 11 37.31 4.26 2.52
N LYS A 12 36.40 3.28 2.48
CA LYS A 12 35.44 3.08 1.39
C LYS A 12 34.14 2.53 1.96
N ASN A 13 33.12 3.37 1.89
CA ASN A 13 31.73 3.04 1.55
C ASN A 13 31.08 1.85 2.29
N HIS A 14 30.15 2.23 3.17
CA HIS A 14 29.20 1.43 3.96
C HIS A 14 28.21 0.56 3.13
N VAL A 15 28.64 0.00 2.00
CA VAL A 15 27.79 -0.78 1.08
C VAL A 15 28.30 -2.20 0.79
N GLU A 16 29.52 -2.56 1.19
CA GLU A 16 30.06 -3.91 0.88
C GLU A 16 29.83 -4.97 1.98
N GLU A 17 29.27 -4.62 3.14
CA GLU A 17 29.03 -5.60 4.22
C GLU A 17 27.66 -6.31 4.13
N LEU A 18 26.86 -6.03 3.11
CA LEU A 18 25.50 -6.59 2.97
C LEU A 18 25.38 -7.83 2.06
N LEU A 19 26.49 -8.38 1.55
CA LEU A 19 26.47 -9.56 0.68
C LEU A 19 26.50 -10.92 1.42
N GLN A 20 26.47 -10.95 2.75
CA GLN A 20 26.51 -12.19 3.54
C GLN A 20 25.17 -12.62 4.17
N VAL A 21 24.12 -11.82 4.07
CA VAL A 21 22.75 -12.27 4.38
C VAL A 21 22.12 -12.74 3.08
N GLY A 22 21.93 -14.05 2.94
CA GLY A 22 21.28 -14.71 1.80
C GLY A 22 19.81 -14.36 1.62
N ALA A 23 19.51 -13.08 1.42
CA ALA A 23 18.22 -12.61 0.96
C ALA A 23 18.22 -12.68 -0.58
N SER A 24 17.27 -13.42 -1.14
CA SER A 24 17.01 -13.43 -2.58
C SER A 24 16.75 -11.99 -3.07
N PRO A 25 17.15 -11.59 -4.30
CA PRO A 25 16.88 -10.25 -4.84
C PRO A 25 15.41 -9.83 -4.74
N ARG A 26 14.47 -10.80 -4.88
CA ARG A 26 13.02 -10.58 -4.69
C ARG A 26 12.66 -10.11 -3.27
N SER A 27 13.41 -10.53 -2.26
CA SER A 27 13.16 -10.21 -0.85
C SER A 27 13.52 -8.76 -0.51
N VAL A 28 14.47 -8.16 -1.23
CA VAL A 28 14.89 -6.77 -1.02
C VAL A 28 13.87 -5.81 -1.65
N GLU A 29 13.40 -6.10 -2.87
CA GLU A 29 12.31 -5.35 -3.52
C GLU A 29 10.99 -5.42 -2.70
N ASP A 30 10.65 -6.60 -2.19
CA ASP A 30 9.47 -6.85 -1.35
C ASP A 30 9.44 -5.98 -0.07
N GLN A 31 10.60 -5.81 0.60
CA GLN A 31 10.66 -5.00 1.83
C GLN A 31 10.51 -3.51 1.55
N SER A 32 11.06 -3.00 0.45
CA SER A 32 10.84 -1.62 0.03
C SER A 32 9.35 -1.35 -0.27
N VAL A 33 8.68 -2.24 -1.01
CA VAL A 33 7.25 -2.12 -1.35
C VAL A 33 6.36 -2.09 -0.10
N LEU A 34 6.66 -2.92 0.91
CA LEU A 34 5.93 -2.94 2.18
C LEU A 34 6.16 -1.70 3.06
N ASN A 35 7.32 -1.04 2.91
CA ASN A 35 7.66 0.20 3.60
C ASN A 35 7.09 1.45 2.91
N PHE A 36 6.69 1.36 1.63
CA PHE A 36 6.18 2.52 0.88
C PHE A 36 4.76 2.94 1.28
N ALA A 37 3.88 1.98 1.59
CA ALA A 37 2.52 2.27 2.01
C ALA A 37 2.52 2.72 3.48
N ARG A 38 2.68 4.04 3.70
CA ARG A 38 2.55 4.63 5.04
C ARG A 38 1.10 4.55 5.46
N VAL A 39 0.84 3.94 6.60
CA VAL A 39 -0.50 4.02 7.20
C VAL A 39 -0.69 5.41 7.77
N LEU A 40 -1.80 6.04 7.40
CA LEU A 40 -2.23 7.29 7.99
C LEU A 40 -2.79 7.01 9.38
N GLU A 41 -2.04 7.37 10.41
CA GLU A 41 -2.59 7.57 11.74
C GLU A 41 -3.32 8.91 11.69
N SER A 42 -4.58 8.92 12.13
CA SER A 42 -5.40 10.12 12.17
C SER A 42 -4.74 11.13 13.10
N ASP A 43 -4.06 12.12 12.52
CA ASP A 43 -3.56 13.29 13.25
C ASP A 43 -4.78 13.94 13.92
N GLY A 44 -4.90 13.72 15.22
CA GLY A 44 -5.96 14.32 16.02
C GLY A 44 -5.86 15.84 15.97
N SER A 45 -7.01 16.48 15.71
CA SER A 45 -7.43 17.82 16.13
C SER A 45 -7.71 18.87 15.03
N LEU A 46 -8.73 19.67 15.37
CA LEU A 46 -9.16 20.96 14.81
C LEU A 46 -10.05 20.98 13.56
N ALA A 47 -11.20 20.31 13.61
CA ALA A 47 -12.39 20.72 12.84
C ALA A 47 -13.66 20.37 13.63
N VAL A 48 -13.87 21.03 14.76
CA VAL A 48 -14.99 20.74 15.69
C VAL A 48 -16.37 21.21 15.18
N ASN A 49 -16.49 21.80 13.99
CA ASN A 49 -17.76 22.33 13.47
C ASN A 49 -18.06 22.07 11.97
N LEU A 50 -17.35 21.16 11.31
CA LEU A 50 -17.60 20.82 9.89
C LEU A 50 -18.41 19.51 9.74
N GLY A 51 -19.25 19.44 8.70
CA GLY A 51 -19.97 18.23 8.32
C GLY A 51 -19.02 17.06 8.06
N PHE A 52 -19.52 15.81 8.17
CA PHE A 52 -18.68 14.62 8.01
C PHE A 52 -17.92 14.61 6.66
N LYS A 53 -18.58 14.99 5.57
CA LYS A 53 -18.00 15.08 4.23
C LYS A 53 -16.91 16.15 4.12
N GLU A 54 -17.16 17.33 4.67
CA GLU A 54 -16.23 18.47 4.66
C GLU A 54 -14.96 18.16 5.45
N ARG A 55 -15.09 17.45 6.59
CA ARG A 55 -13.93 16.98 7.36
C ARG A 55 -13.04 16.05 6.56
N ARG A 56 -13.64 15.12 5.81
CA ARG A 56 -12.87 14.17 4.98
C ARG A 56 -12.22 14.86 3.78
N GLN A 57 -12.90 15.82 3.15
CA GLN A 57 -12.33 16.65 2.09
C GLN A 57 -11.13 17.47 2.58
N ALA A 58 -11.25 18.14 3.73
CA ALA A 58 -10.17 18.92 4.30
C ALA A 58 -8.97 18.03 4.70
N GLU A 59 -9.23 16.83 5.24
CA GLU A 59 -8.20 15.84 5.56
C GLU A 59 -7.46 15.38 4.30
N ALA A 60 -8.19 14.97 3.24
CA ALA A 60 -7.60 14.53 1.98
C ALA A 60 -6.77 15.65 1.32
N ALA A 61 -7.32 16.87 1.25
CA ALA A 61 -6.65 18.02 0.67
C ALA A 61 -5.33 18.33 1.40
N ARG A 62 -5.35 18.36 2.74
CA ARG A 62 -4.16 18.60 3.56
C ARG A 62 -3.11 17.50 3.40
N ILE A 63 -3.54 16.24 3.29
CA ILE A 63 -2.62 15.11 3.08
C ILE A 63 -1.98 15.20 1.69
N ARG A 64 -2.75 15.56 0.66
CA ARG A 64 -2.22 15.74 -0.70
C ARG A 64 -1.29 16.94 -0.81
N GLU A 65 -1.55 18.01 -0.08
CA GLU A 65 -0.62 19.15 0.00
C GLU A 65 0.69 18.75 0.69
N LYS A 66 0.62 17.96 1.76
CA LYS A 66 1.79 17.46 2.50
C LYS A 66 2.58 16.39 1.72
N TYR A 67 1.90 15.60 0.90
CA TYR A 67 2.48 14.49 0.13
C TYR A 67 1.89 14.47 -1.29
N PRO A 68 2.35 15.34 -2.21
CA PRO A 68 1.77 15.49 -3.54
C PRO A 68 1.94 14.24 -4.41
N ASP A 69 3.05 13.52 -4.25
CA ASP A 69 3.37 12.30 -5.02
C ASP A 69 2.70 11.04 -4.46
N ARG A 70 1.81 11.20 -3.48
CA ARG A 70 1.14 10.09 -2.83
C ARG A 70 -0.37 10.24 -2.83
N ILE A 71 -1.02 9.09 -2.89
CA ILE A 71 -2.44 8.93 -3.10
C ILE A 71 -3.07 8.37 -1.82
N PRO A 72 -4.07 9.04 -1.24
CA PRO A 72 -4.79 8.53 -0.10
C PRO A 72 -5.82 7.47 -0.55
N VAL A 73 -5.61 6.23 -0.10
CA VAL A 73 -6.43 5.06 -0.47
C VAL A 73 -7.08 4.47 0.78
N ILE A 74 -8.38 4.21 0.71
CA ILE A 74 -9.15 3.50 1.73
C ILE A 74 -9.43 2.09 1.21
N VAL A 75 -8.97 1.08 1.96
CA VAL A 75 -9.13 -0.34 1.64
C VAL A 75 -10.06 -0.99 2.64
N GLU A 76 -11.15 -1.57 2.14
CA GLU A 76 -12.15 -2.25 2.96
C GLU A 76 -12.39 -3.68 2.50
N LYS A 77 -12.76 -4.56 3.45
CA LYS A 77 -13.10 -5.94 3.13
C LYS A 77 -14.52 -6.01 2.58
N ALA A 78 -14.73 -6.83 1.56
CA ALA A 78 -16.08 -7.17 1.14
C ALA A 78 -16.80 -7.95 2.26
N GLU A 79 -18.05 -7.60 2.54
CA GLU A 79 -18.84 -8.16 3.67
C GLU A 79 -18.94 -9.69 3.64
N ARG A 80 -18.95 -10.29 2.45
CA ARG A 80 -19.17 -11.73 2.25
C ARG A 80 -17.87 -12.52 2.10
N SER A 81 -16.72 -11.94 2.40
CA SER A 81 -15.44 -12.61 2.15
C SER A 81 -14.86 -13.33 3.37
N ASP A 82 -14.43 -14.57 3.16
CA ASP A 82 -13.75 -15.42 4.17
C ASP A 82 -12.26 -15.10 4.38
N ILE A 83 -11.80 -13.98 3.80
CA ILE A 83 -10.42 -13.51 4.00
C ILE A 83 -10.28 -12.76 5.33
N PRO A 84 -9.08 -12.76 5.94
CA PRO A 84 -8.83 -11.99 7.17
C PRO A 84 -9.02 -10.50 6.98
N ASP A 85 -9.43 -9.83 8.05
CA ASP A 85 -9.54 -8.38 8.10
C ASP A 85 -8.16 -7.70 8.08
N ILE A 86 -8.14 -6.47 7.58
CA ILE A 86 -6.93 -5.65 7.45
C ILE A 86 -6.79 -4.75 8.69
N ASP A 87 -5.62 -4.75 9.32
CA ASP A 87 -5.38 -3.99 10.56
C ASP A 87 -5.67 -2.49 10.41
N LYS A 88 -5.28 -1.94 9.27
CA LYS A 88 -5.34 -0.52 8.95
C LYS A 88 -6.00 -0.36 7.58
N LYS A 89 -7.05 0.45 7.49
CA LYS A 89 -7.83 0.68 6.25
C LYS A 89 -7.30 1.85 5.42
N LYS A 90 -6.63 2.83 6.03
CA LYS A 90 -6.12 4.04 5.35
C LYS A 90 -4.66 3.86 4.96
N TYR A 91 -4.36 4.02 3.67
CA TYR A 91 -3.03 3.90 3.10
C TYR A 91 -2.64 5.16 2.33
N LEU A 92 -1.36 5.48 2.34
CA LEU A 92 -0.76 6.52 1.52
C LEU A 92 0.20 5.87 0.51
N VAL A 93 -0.26 5.72 -0.72
CA VAL A 93 0.38 4.92 -1.77
C VAL A 93 1.12 5.84 -2.76
N PRO A 94 2.36 5.55 -3.18
CA PRO A 94 3.03 6.32 -4.22
C PRO A 94 2.25 6.29 -5.54
N ALA A 95 2.22 7.41 -6.26
CA ALA A 95 1.50 7.55 -7.53
C ALA A 95 2.00 6.57 -8.63
N ASP A 96 3.30 6.28 -8.63
CA ASP A 96 3.97 5.43 -9.64
C ASP A 96 3.82 3.92 -9.36
N LEU A 97 3.21 3.56 -8.23
CA LEU A 97 3.00 2.16 -7.87
C LEU A 97 1.92 1.56 -8.77
N THR A 98 2.07 0.30 -9.16
CA THR A 98 1.05 -0.41 -9.95
C THR A 98 0.01 -1.06 -9.04
N VAL A 99 -1.21 -1.25 -9.55
CA VAL A 99 -2.27 -1.97 -8.83
C VAL A 99 -1.81 -3.36 -8.38
N GLY A 100 -1.06 -4.10 -9.20
CA GLY A 100 -0.53 -5.42 -8.84
C GLY A 100 0.42 -5.39 -7.64
N GLN A 101 1.31 -4.40 -7.59
CA GLN A 101 2.18 -4.20 -6.43
C GLN A 101 1.35 -3.86 -5.19
N PHE A 102 0.28 -3.08 -5.34
CA PHE A 102 -0.60 -2.75 -4.21
C PHE A 102 -1.35 -3.98 -3.69
N VAL A 103 -1.87 -4.82 -4.58
CA VAL A 103 -2.49 -6.12 -4.24
C VAL A 103 -1.51 -6.97 -3.42
N TYR A 104 -0.24 -6.99 -3.79
CA TYR A 104 0.80 -7.71 -3.05
C TYR A 104 0.99 -7.17 -1.62
N VAL A 105 1.02 -5.84 -1.45
CA VAL A 105 1.09 -5.19 -0.12
C VAL A 105 -0.11 -5.61 0.73
N VAL A 106 -1.32 -5.51 0.19
CA VAL A 106 -2.55 -5.88 0.91
C VAL A 106 -2.48 -7.35 1.33
N ARG A 107 -2.12 -8.26 0.41
CA ARG A 107 -1.98 -9.71 0.68
C ARG A 107 -1.04 -10.00 1.86
N LYS A 108 0.10 -9.30 1.92
CA LYS A 108 1.07 -9.45 3.02
C LYS A 108 0.54 -8.91 4.34
N ARG A 109 -0.20 -7.80 4.33
CA ARG A 109 -0.80 -7.19 5.54
C ARG A 109 -1.84 -8.10 6.18
N ILE A 110 -2.74 -8.69 5.38
CA ILE A 110 -3.75 -9.64 5.87
C ILE A 110 -3.18 -11.05 6.12
N LYS A 111 -1.88 -11.26 5.91
CA LYS A 111 -1.17 -12.56 6.06
C LYS A 111 -1.87 -13.70 5.29
N LEU A 112 -2.38 -13.41 4.10
CA LEU A 112 -3.10 -14.39 3.29
C LEU A 112 -2.11 -15.37 2.64
N SER A 113 -2.43 -16.66 2.71
CA SER A 113 -1.66 -17.71 2.02
C SER A 113 -1.60 -17.45 0.51
N ALA A 114 -0.49 -17.84 -0.12
CA ALA A 114 -0.31 -17.70 -1.56
C ALA A 114 -1.37 -18.49 -2.37
N GLU A 115 -1.91 -19.55 -1.77
CA GLU A 115 -2.92 -20.45 -2.34
C GLU A 115 -4.31 -19.80 -2.44
N LYS A 116 -4.61 -18.83 -1.58
CA LYS A 116 -5.92 -18.17 -1.57
C LYS A 116 -5.92 -16.96 -2.51
N ALA A 117 -6.86 -16.91 -3.44
CA ALA A 117 -7.01 -15.76 -4.32
C ALA A 117 -7.40 -14.48 -3.54
N ILE A 118 -6.99 -13.34 -4.06
CA ILE A 118 -7.42 -12.02 -3.59
C ILE A 118 -7.69 -11.15 -4.82
N PHE A 119 -8.85 -10.52 -4.81
CA PHE A 119 -9.34 -9.61 -5.83
C PHE A 119 -9.54 -8.24 -5.19
N ILE A 120 -9.12 -7.19 -5.89
CA ILE A 120 -9.36 -5.81 -5.49
C ILE A 120 -10.33 -5.20 -6.50
N PHE A 121 -11.32 -4.48 -6.00
CA PHE A 121 -12.34 -3.80 -6.75
C PHE A 121 -12.27 -2.30 -6.49
N VAL A 122 -12.43 -1.51 -7.54
CA VAL A 122 -12.55 -0.06 -7.52
C VAL A 122 -13.88 0.28 -8.17
N LYS A 123 -14.78 0.95 -7.44
CA LYS A 123 -16.16 1.22 -7.91
C LYS A 123 -16.83 -0.03 -8.52
N ASN A 124 -16.74 -1.16 -7.83
CA ASN A 124 -17.30 -2.46 -8.25
C ASN A 124 -16.69 -3.08 -9.52
N SER A 125 -15.60 -2.52 -10.05
CA SER A 125 -14.87 -3.05 -11.21
C SER A 125 -13.49 -3.57 -10.82
N LEU A 126 -12.96 -4.53 -11.56
CA LEU A 126 -11.58 -4.99 -11.41
C LEU A 126 -10.63 -4.05 -12.17
N PRO A 127 -9.79 -3.25 -11.48
CA PRO A 127 -8.81 -2.42 -12.16
C PRO A 127 -7.74 -3.29 -12.84
N PRO A 128 -7.18 -2.84 -13.98
CA PRO A 128 -6.06 -3.53 -14.63
C PRO A 128 -4.84 -3.59 -13.69
N THR A 129 -4.25 -4.77 -13.51
CA THR A 129 -3.12 -4.98 -12.60
C THR A 129 -1.88 -4.16 -12.98
N ALA A 130 -1.70 -3.88 -14.28
CA ALA A 130 -0.60 -3.08 -14.81
C ALA A 130 -0.86 -1.56 -14.75
N ALA A 131 -2.07 -1.13 -14.40
CA ALA A 131 -2.38 0.29 -14.28
C ALA A 131 -1.63 0.91 -13.10
N MET A 132 -1.22 2.16 -13.26
CA MET A 132 -0.65 2.96 -12.18
C MET A 132 -1.74 3.43 -11.22
N MET A 133 -1.39 3.54 -9.94
CA MET A 133 -2.30 4.05 -8.91
C MET A 133 -2.74 5.49 -9.20
N SER A 134 -1.88 6.31 -9.83
CA SER A 134 -2.23 7.65 -10.34
C SER A 134 -3.43 7.63 -11.29
N ALA A 135 -3.37 6.79 -12.33
CA ALA A 135 -4.45 6.67 -13.31
C ALA A 135 -5.75 6.20 -12.66
N ILE A 136 -5.68 5.17 -11.82
CA ILE A 136 -6.86 4.67 -11.09
C ILE A 136 -7.45 5.77 -10.20
N TYR A 137 -6.61 6.56 -9.53
CA TYR A 137 -7.06 7.65 -8.67
C TYR A 137 -7.74 8.78 -9.44
N GLU A 138 -7.19 9.21 -10.57
CA GLU A 138 -7.81 10.31 -11.35
C GLU A 138 -9.19 9.94 -11.87
N GLU A 139 -9.37 8.70 -12.32
CA GLU A 139 -10.63 8.20 -12.86
C GLU A 139 -11.64 7.82 -11.76
N ASN A 140 -11.15 7.34 -10.60
CA ASN A 140 -11.99 6.67 -9.60
C ASN A 140 -11.98 7.27 -8.19
N LYS A 141 -11.28 8.38 -7.93
CA LYS A 141 -11.42 9.09 -6.65
C LYS A 141 -12.87 9.52 -6.40
N ASP A 142 -13.21 9.58 -5.13
CA ASP A 142 -14.48 10.12 -4.67
C ASP A 142 -14.39 11.65 -4.50
N GLU A 143 -15.54 12.30 -4.28
CA GLU A 143 -15.63 13.74 -4.03
C GLU A 143 -14.95 14.16 -2.72
N ASP A 144 -14.73 13.20 -1.81
CA ASP A 144 -13.97 13.42 -0.58
C ASP A 144 -12.44 13.47 -0.78
N GLY A 145 -11.95 13.13 -1.98
CA GLY A 145 -10.52 13.14 -2.32
C GLY A 145 -9.77 11.84 -2.00
N PHE A 146 -10.45 10.81 -1.49
CA PHE A 146 -9.91 9.46 -1.28
C PHE A 146 -10.28 8.52 -2.43
N LEU A 147 -9.47 7.48 -2.61
CA LEU A 147 -9.79 6.36 -3.49
C LEU A 147 -10.24 5.16 -2.67
N TYR A 148 -11.43 4.66 -2.97
CA TYR A 148 -12.01 3.51 -2.29
C TYR A 148 -11.73 2.22 -3.06
N MET A 149 -11.16 1.26 -2.34
CA MET A 149 -10.89 -0.07 -2.84
C MET A 149 -11.52 -1.09 -1.92
N THR A 150 -12.17 -2.09 -2.50
CA THR A 150 -12.71 -3.23 -1.76
C THR A 150 -11.94 -4.48 -2.12
N TYR A 151 -11.50 -5.27 -1.15
CA TYR A 151 -10.85 -6.56 -1.42
C TYR A 151 -11.73 -7.74 -1.02
N SER A 152 -11.69 -8.80 -1.82
CA SER A 152 -12.45 -10.05 -1.63
C SER A 152 -11.61 -11.26 -2.04
N GLY A 153 -11.86 -12.41 -1.42
CA GLY A 153 -11.30 -13.70 -1.81
C GLY A 153 -12.01 -14.31 -3.02
N GLU A 154 -13.16 -13.75 -3.40
CA GLU A 154 -13.97 -14.18 -4.53
C GLU A 154 -14.00 -13.12 -5.62
N ASN A 155 -14.08 -13.55 -6.87
CA ASN A 155 -14.14 -12.68 -8.04
C ASN A 155 -15.55 -12.08 -8.27
N THR A 156 -16.53 -12.45 -7.45
CA THR A 156 -17.93 -12.10 -7.65
C THR A 156 -18.33 -11.00 -6.68
N PHE A 157 -18.40 -9.76 -7.16
CA PHE A 157 -19.18 -8.72 -6.48
C PHE A 157 -20.64 -8.87 -6.91
N GLY A 158 -21.33 -9.89 -6.40
CA GLY A 158 -22.71 -10.17 -6.79
C GLY A 158 -23.06 -11.64 -6.68
N SER A 159 -23.70 -12.01 -5.59
CA SER A 159 -24.67 -13.09 -5.62
C SER A 159 -25.88 -12.61 -4.86
N LEU A 160 -26.91 -12.19 -5.60
CA LEU A 160 -28.22 -11.70 -5.15
C LEU A 160 -28.23 -10.26 -4.64
#